data_AF-A0A382LU99-F1
#
_entry.id   AF-A0A382LU99-F1
#
_cell.length_a   1.000
_cell.length_b   1.000
_cell.length_c   1.000
_cell.angle_alpha   90.00
_cell.angle_beta   90.00
_cell.angle_gamma   90.00
#
_symmetry.space_group_name_H-M   'P 1'
#
loop_
_entity.id
_entity.type
_entity.pdbx_description
1 polymer ?
#
loop_
_entity_poly.entity_id
_entity_poly.type
_entity_poly.pdbx_seq_one_letter_code
_entity_poly.pdbx_strand_id
1 'polypeptide(L)'
;MRALIQRVSEASVTVEDQEVGRIGSGLLVFLGFTSSDEETDSLYLVDKVVNLRIFADDDNRFNRSALDMGAELLLVSQFTLYADTRKGRRPDFNQAAGPDQAGEAYDQAVELFRKTGLTVATGQFQEYMQVRIQNDGPVTIMLDSADRNRPRRG
;
A
#
# COMPACT_ATOMS: atom_id res chain seq x y z
N MET A 1 -6.38 -2.71 -8.92
CA MET A 1 -5.82 -1.90 -7.82
C MET A 1 -4.39 -2.40 -7.61
N ARG A 2 -3.45 -1.52 -7.25
CA ARG A 2 -2.04 -1.88 -7.00
C ARG A 2 -1.61 -1.47 -5.61
N ALA A 3 -0.73 -2.26 -5.02
CA ALA A 3 -0.08 -1.93 -3.75
C ALA A 3 1.43 -2.15 -3.85
N LEU A 4 2.22 -1.13 -3.50
CA LEU A 4 3.64 -1.28 -3.23
C LEU A 4 3.84 -1.27 -1.71
N ILE A 5 4.25 -2.42 -1.18
CA ILE A 5 4.37 -2.68 0.25
C ILE A 5 5.83 -2.62 0.63
N GLN A 6 6.13 -1.92 1.71
CA GLN A 6 7.46 -1.81 2.29
C GLN A 6 7.39 -2.20 3.77
N ARG A 7 8.22 -3.17 4.18
CA ARG A 7 8.40 -3.47 5.60
C ARG A 7 9.29 -2.38 6.19
N VAL A 8 8.84 -1.76 7.27
CA VAL A 8 9.52 -0.62 7.88
C VAL A 8 9.73 -0.85 9.36
N SER A 9 10.83 -0.29 9.87
CA SER A 9 11.06 -0.16 11.32
C SER A 9 10.40 1.10 11.88
N GLU A 10 10.23 2.12 11.03
CA GLU A 10 9.37 3.29 11.24
C GLU A 10 9.02 3.93 9.88
N ALA A 11 7.88 4.61 9.82
CA ALA A 11 7.52 5.46 8.69
C ALA A 11 6.62 6.61 9.14
N SER A 12 6.70 7.74 8.45
CA SER A 12 5.82 8.88 8.70
C SER A 12 5.51 9.68 7.45
N VAL A 13 4.43 10.46 7.51
CA VAL A 13 4.00 11.38 6.47
C VAL A 13 3.88 12.77 7.06
N THR A 14 4.43 13.76 6.36
CA THR A 14 4.22 15.18 6.68
C THR A 14 3.62 15.93 5.50
N VAL A 15 2.74 16.89 5.79
CA VAL A 15 2.18 17.89 4.87
C VAL A 15 2.52 19.26 5.44
N GLU A 16 3.15 20.13 4.64
CA GLU A 16 3.62 21.45 5.11
C GLU A 16 4.43 21.38 6.42
N ASP A 17 5.35 20.42 6.51
CA ASP A 17 6.17 20.11 7.70
C ASP A 17 5.41 19.66 8.95
N GLN A 18 4.08 19.50 8.88
CA GLN A 18 3.25 18.94 9.95
C GLN A 18 3.06 17.43 9.76
N GLU A 19 3.28 16.67 10.82
CA GLU A 19 3.04 15.23 10.80
C GLU A 19 1.55 14.91 10.82
N VAL A 20 1.10 14.18 9.80
CA VAL A 20 -0.30 13.76 9.64
C VAL A 20 -0.49 12.25 9.87
N GLY A 21 0.60 11.48 9.83
CA GLY A 21 0.58 10.05 10.09
C GLY A 21 1.97 9.51 10.43
N ARG A 22 2.03 8.57 11.37
CA ARG A 22 3.26 7.90 11.80
C ARG A 22 2.95 6.48 12.23
N ILE A 23 3.88 5.59 11.96
CA ILE A 23 3.92 4.23 12.49
C ILE A 23 5.34 3.88 12.99
N GLY A 24 5.40 2.97 13.95
CA GLY A 24 6.61 2.23 14.31
C GLY A 24 6.87 1.06 13.36
N SER A 25 7.25 -0.09 13.92
CA SER A 25 7.50 -1.30 13.14
C SER A 25 6.23 -1.79 12.47
N GLY A 26 6.25 -1.97 11.15
CA GLY A 26 5.08 -2.41 10.42
C GLY A 26 5.23 -2.33 8.91
N LEU A 27 4.16 -1.93 8.22
CA LEU A 27 4.13 -1.80 6.77
C LEU A 27 3.73 -0.38 6.33
N LEU A 28 4.55 0.20 5.46
CA LEU A 28 4.12 1.30 4.59
C LEU A 28 3.52 0.69 3.31
N VAL A 29 2.31 1.13 2.96
CA VAL A 29 1.58 0.64 1.79
C VAL A 29 1.19 1.81 0.91
N PHE A 30 1.84 1.90 -0.24
CA PHE A 30 1.43 2.81 -1.31
C PHE A 30 0.30 2.18 -2.12
N LEU A 31 -0.85 2.84 -2.18
CA LEU A 31 -2.06 2.33 -2.83
C LEU A 31 -2.35 3.10 -4.12
N GLY A 32 -2.42 2.40 -5.24
CA GLY A 32 -2.82 2.94 -6.54
C GLY A 32 -4.16 2.37 -6.97
N PHE A 33 -4.98 3.20 -7.60
CA PHE A 33 -6.30 2.83 -8.10
C PHE A 33 -6.40 3.10 -9.60
N THR A 34 -7.15 2.27 -10.32
CA THR A 34 -7.53 2.46 -11.72
C THR A 34 -9.06 2.57 -11.85
N SER A 35 -9.55 3.15 -12.94
CA SER A 35 -10.98 3.37 -13.15
C SER A 35 -11.80 2.07 -13.23
N SER A 36 -11.14 0.94 -13.49
CA SER A 36 -11.76 -0.39 -13.55
C SER A 36 -11.73 -1.15 -12.23
N ASP A 37 -11.28 -0.53 -11.15
CA ASP A 37 -11.23 -1.20 -9.84
C ASP A 37 -12.63 -1.35 -9.25
N GLU A 38 -12.89 -2.54 -8.71
CA GLU A 38 -14.12 -2.88 -8.01
C GLU A 38 -13.84 -3.13 -6.51
N GLU A 39 -14.89 -3.15 -5.69
CA GLU A 39 -14.77 -3.47 -4.26
C GLU A 39 -14.05 -4.82 -4.02
N THR A 40 -14.23 -5.79 -4.92
CA THR A 40 -13.56 -7.10 -4.86
C THR A 40 -12.03 -6.99 -4.97
N ASP A 41 -11.51 -5.98 -5.70
CA ASP A 41 -10.08 -5.72 -5.82
C ASP A 41 -9.49 -5.22 -4.50
N SER A 42 -10.19 -4.30 -3.83
CA SER A 42 -9.81 -3.80 -2.51
C SER A 42 -9.85 -4.90 -1.46
N LEU A 43 -10.91 -5.70 -1.41
CA LEU A 43 -11.03 -6.84 -0.49
C LEU A 43 -9.87 -7.83 -0.68
N TYR A 44 -9.56 -8.19 -1.92
CA TYR A 44 -8.45 -9.09 -2.23
C TYR A 44 -7.10 -8.50 -1.80
N LEU A 45 -6.84 -7.23 -2.10
CA LEU A 45 -5.55 -6.61 -1.77
C LEU A 45 -5.37 -6.43 -0.28
N VAL A 46 -6.39 -6.00 0.44
CA VAL A 46 -6.35 -5.88 1.90
C VAL A 46 -6.02 -7.23 2.53
N ASP A 47 -6.76 -8.28 2.17
CA ASP A 47 -6.51 -9.64 2.65
C ASP A 47 -5.07 -10.09 2.36
N LYS A 48 -4.58 -9.85 1.13
CA LYS A 48 -3.21 -10.19 0.76
C LYS A 48 -2.16 -9.44 1.56
N VAL A 49 -2.30 -8.12 1.68
CA VAL A 49 -1.33 -7.26 2.37
C VAL A 49 -1.18 -7.69 3.82
N VAL A 50 -2.29 -7.87 4.54
CA VAL A 50 -2.23 -8.15 5.98
C VAL A 50 -1.78 -9.57 6.31
N ASN A 51 -1.98 -10.53 5.39
CA ASN A 51 -1.59 -11.93 5.54
C ASN A 51 -0.25 -12.29 4.89
N LEU A 52 0.41 -11.36 4.19
CA LEU A 52 1.70 -11.62 3.57
C LEU A 52 2.75 -11.96 4.63
N ARG A 53 3.36 -13.15 4.52
CA ARG A 53 4.41 -13.61 5.42
C ARG A 53 5.75 -12.98 5.06
N ILE A 54 5.95 -11.76 5.53
CA ILE A 54 7.14 -10.95 5.23
C ILE A 54 7.85 -10.43 6.48
N PHE A 55 7.40 -10.84 7.68
CA PHE A 55 8.10 -10.62 8.95
C PHE A 55 8.85 -11.88 9.37
N ALA A 56 10.02 -11.69 9.96
CA ALA A 56 10.86 -12.77 10.47
C ALA A 56 10.20 -13.46 11.68
N ASP A 57 10.30 -14.78 11.73
CA ASP A 57 10.11 -15.57 12.95
C ASP A 57 11.41 -15.65 13.77
N ASP A 58 11.39 -16.44 14.85
CA ASP A 58 12.54 -16.59 15.75
C ASP A 58 13.76 -17.27 15.07
N ASP A 59 13.55 -17.93 13.93
CA ASP A 59 14.59 -18.54 13.09
C ASP A 59 15.05 -17.60 11.95
N ASN A 60 14.66 -16.31 11.97
CA ASN A 60 14.90 -15.34 10.91
C ASN A 60 14.31 -15.71 9.53
N ARG A 61 13.25 -16.53 9.50
CA ARG A 61 12.53 -16.88 8.27
C ARG A 61 11.25 -16.07 8.14
N PHE A 62 10.91 -15.67 6.92
CA PHE A 62 9.70 -14.87 6.65
C PHE A 62 8.44 -15.73 6.74
N ASN A 63 7.95 -15.91 7.96
CA ASN A 63 6.83 -16.79 8.28
C ASN A 63 5.69 -16.08 9.00
N ARG A 64 5.88 -14.84 9.47
CA ARG A 64 4.87 -14.05 10.17
C ARG A 64 4.31 -12.96 9.27
N SER A 65 3.02 -12.71 9.39
CA SER A 65 2.27 -11.67 8.69
C SER A 65 2.10 -10.41 9.54
N ALA A 66 1.52 -9.35 8.96
CA ALA A 66 1.18 -8.15 9.72
C ALA A 66 0.18 -8.46 10.83
N LEU A 67 -0.78 -9.34 10.56
CA LEU A 67 -1.74 -9.83 11.57
C LEU A 67 -1.05 -10.59 12.70
N ASP A 68 -0.14 -11.52 12.37
CA ASP A 68 0.57 -12.31 13.38
C ASP A 68 1.41 -11.43 14.32
N MET A 69 1.92 -10.31 13.81
CA MET A 69 2.78 -9.39 14.54
C MET A 69 2.01 -8.25 15.25
N GLY A 70 0.70 -8.09 14.99
CA GLY A 70 -0.02 -6.88 15.39
C GLY A 70 0.61 -5.60 14.83
N ALA A 71 1.13 -5.67 13.61
CA ALA A 71 1.91 -4.61 12.99
C ALA A 71 1.07 -3.36 12.70
N GLU A 72 1.72 -2.20 12.73
CA GLU A 72 1.10 -0.94 12.33
C GLU A 72 1.15 -0.77 10.81
N LEU A 73 0.14 -0.11 10.24
CA LEU A 73 0.04 0.14 8.80
C LEU A 73 -0.01 1.64 8.53
N LEU A 74 0.79 2.12 7.57
CA LEU A 74 0.73 3.47 7.05
C LEU A 74 0.29 3.42 5.59
N LEU A 75 -0.90 3.93 5.31
CA LEU A 75 -1.49 3.88 3.96
C LEU A 75 -1.31 5.22 3.26
N VAL A 76 -0.73 5.23 2.07
CA VAL A 76 -0.49 6.45 1.29
C VAL A 76 -1.00 6.26 -0.14
N SER A 77 -1.86 7.17 -0.62
CA SER A 77 -2.33 7.14 -2.01
C SER A 77 -1.18 7.44 -2.99
N GLN A 78 -1.02 6.63 -4.04
CA GLN A 78 0.09 6.70 -4.99
C GLN A 78 -0.36 6.37 -6.42
N PHE A 79 -0.95 7.34 -7.12
CA PHE A 79 -1.42 7.16 -8.50
C PHE A 79 -0.29 6.78 -9.47
N THR A 80 0.96 7.15 -9.16
CA THR A 80 2.12 6.87 -10.03
C THR A 80 2.45 5.37 -10.14
N LEU A 81 1.85 4.50 -9.32
CA LEU A 81 1.93 3.05 -9.52
C LEU A 81 1.30 2.59 -10.84
N TYR A 82 0.48 3.44 -11.47
CA TYR A 82 -0.10 3.24 -12.80
C TYR A 82 0.65 3.98 -13.91
N ALA A 83 1.88 4.44 -13.67
CA ALA A 83 2.72 5.03 -14.69
C ALA A 83 2.98 4.06 -15.87
N ASP A 84 2.70 4.51 -17.09
CA ASP A 84 3.22 3.92 -18.31
C ASP A 84 4.47 4.70 -18.76
N THR A 85 5.61 4.03 -18.70
CA THR A 85 6.92 4.62 -19.04
C THR A 85 7.52 4.03 -20.33
N ARG A 86 6.72 3.35 -21.15
CA ARG A 86 7.22 2.67 -22.36
C ARG A 86 7.56 3.62 -23.51
N LYS A 87 6.97 4.82 -23.54
CA LYS A 87 7.15 5.81 -24.61
C LYS A 87 7.74 7.11 -24.09
N GLY A 88 8.86 7.55 -24.67
CA GLY A 88 9.47 8.85 -24.35
C GLY A 88 10.11 8.88 -22.95
N ARG A 89 10.25 10.10 -22.38
CA ARG A 89 10.87 10.34 -21.06
C ARG A 89 9.87 10.78 -19.98
N ARG A 90 8.64 11.14 -20.37
CA ARG A 90 7.59 11.60 -19.46
C ARG A 90 6.63 10.42 -19.21
N PRO A 91 6.42 9.99 -17.95
CA PRO A 91 5.42 8.99 -17.64
C PRO A 91 4.01 9.46 -18.02
N ASP A 92 3.21 8.52 -18.51
CA ASP A 92 1.77 8.69 -18.74
C ASP A 92 0.99 8.02 -17.60
N PHE A 93 -0.12 8.61 -17.17
CA PHE A 93 -0.92 8.13 -16.03
C PHE A 93 -2.38 7.87 -16.39
N ASN A 94 -2.72 7.71 -17.68
CA ASN A 94 -4.10 7.51 -18.11
C ASN A 94 -4.74 6.22 -17.57
N GLN A 95 -3.94 5.30 -17.02
CA GLN A 95 -4.44 4.09 -16.36
C GLN A 95 -4.87 4.33 -14.90
N ALA A 96 -4.49 5.45 -14.29
CA ALA A 96 -4.91 5.78 -12.93
C ALA A 96 -6.37 6.25 -12.89
N ALA A 97 -7.07 5.97 -11.80
CA ALA A 97 -8.39 6.52 -11.54
C ALA A 97 -8.33 8.06 -11.43
N GLY A 98 -9.44 8.72 -11.79
CA GLY A 98 -9.59 10.16 -11.57
C GLY A 98 -9.61 10.52 -10.08
N PRO A 99 -9.35 11.79 -9.71
CA PRO A 99 -9.15 12.16 -8.32
C PRO A 99 -10.35 11.86 -7.39
N ASP A 100 -11.58 12.08 -7.87
CA ASP A 100 -12.80 11.81 -7.08
C ASP A 100 -12.98 10.30 -6.84
N GLN A 101 -12.95 9.49 -7.90
CA GLN A 101 -13.05 8.04 -7.81
C GLN A 101 -11.93 7.43 -6.96
N ALA A 102 -10.69 7.95 -7.10
CA ALA A 102 -9.56 7.49 -6.32
C ALA A 102 -9.68 7.85 -4.83
N GLY A 103 -10.27 9.00 -4.50
CA GLY A 103 -10.53 9.42 -3.11
C GLY A 103 -11.54 8.49 -2.45
N GLU A 104 -12.68 8.25 -3.10
CA GLU A 104 -13.70 7.31 -2.60
C GLU A 104 -13.13 5.90 -2.43
N ALA A 105 -12.39 5.40 -3.41
CA ALA A 105 -11.76 4.08 -3.34
C ALA A 105 -10.68 3.99 -2.25
N TYR A 106 -9.92 5.07 -2.03
CA TYR A 106 -8.93 5.14 -0.97
C TYR A 106 -9.59 5.08 0.41
N ASP A 107 -10.62 5.89 0.66
CA ASP A 107 -11.35 5.89 1.93
C ASP A 107 -11.97 4.52 2.22
N GLN A 108 -12.57 3.88 1.21
CA GLN A 108 -13.08 2.52 1.33
C GLN A 108 -11.98 1.52 1.67
N ALA A 109 -10.83 1.59 1.02
CA ALA A 109 -9.69 0.70 1.31
C ALA A 109 -9.16 0.91 2.74
N VAL A 110 -9.04 2.16 3.21
CA VAL A 110 -8.63 2.48 4.59
C VAL A 110 -9.58 1.84 5.59
N GLU A 111 -10.89 1.93 5.37
CA GLU A 111 -11.89 1.30 6.24
C GLU A 111 -11.80 -0.23 6.23
N LEU A 112 -11.51 -0.84 5.08
CA LEU A 112 -11.25 -2.29 5.00
C LEU A 112 -10.01 -2.70 5.79
N PHE A 113 -8.91 -1.92 5.72
CA PHE A 113 -7.73 -2.17 6.55
C PHE A 113 -8.04 -2.03 8.04
N ARG A 114 -8.78 -1.00 8.46
CA ARG A 114 -9.18 -0.81 9.87
C ARG A 114 -10.02 -1.96 10.40
N LYS A 115 -10.90 -2.54 9.57
CA LYS A 115 -11.72 -3.72 9.93
C LYS A 115 -10.91 -4.98 10.21
N THR A 116 -9.63 -5.03 9.86
CA THR A 116 -8.74 -6.16 10.20
C THR A 116 -8.31 -6.17 11.67
N GLY A 117 -8.53 -5.06 12.39
CA GLY A 117 -8.13 -4.91 13.80
C GLY A 117 -6.69 -4.39 14.01
N LEU A 118 -5.95 -4.14 12.93
CA LEU A 118 -4.62 -3.52 13.00
C LEU A 118 -4.72 -2.00 13.21
N THR A 119 -3.67 -1.41 13.81
CA THR A 119 -3.52 0.05 13.88
C THR A 119 -3.19 0.60 12.50
N VAL A 120 -4.01 1.53 12.02
CA VAL A 120 -3.86 2.13 10.68
C VAL A 120 -3.71 3.65 10.77
N ALA A 121 -2.56 4.14 10.34
CA ALA A 121 -2.30 5.54 10.03
C ALA A 121 -2.44 5.78 8.52
N THR A 122 -2.66 7.04 8.13
CA THR A 122 -2.82 7.45 6.73
C THR A 122 -1.97 8.67 6.42
N GLY A 123 -1.74 8.91 5.13
CA GLY A 123 -1.37 10.24 4.64
C GLY A 123 -2.59 11.15 4.51
N GLN A 124 -2.46 12.19 3.69
CA GLN A 124 -3.56 13.09 3.32
C GLN A 124 -3.75 13.05 1.81
N PHE A 125 -4.92 12.60 1.36
CA PHE A 125 -5.23 12.45 -0.05
C PHE A 125 -5.19 13.80 -0.79
N GLN A 126 -4.71 13.81 -2.04
CA GLN A 126 -4.50 15.00 -2.88
C GLN A 126 -3.53 16.07 -2.36
N GLU A 127 -2.86 15.85 -1.23
CA GLU A 127 -1.85 16.77 -0.73
C GLU A 127 -0.43 16.42 -1.18
N TYR A 128 0.43 17.44 -1.22
CA TYR A 128 1.86 17.21 -1.37
C TYR A 128 2.43 16.67 -0.05
N MET A 129 2.83 15.40 -0.09
CA MET A 129 3.34 14.69 1.07
C MET A 129 4.86 14.47 0.98
N GLN A 130 5.55 14.63 2.11
CA GLN A 130 6.86 14.00 2.32
C GLN A 130 6.67 12.72 3.10
N VAL A 131 7.13 11.60 2.55
CA VAL A 131 7.05 10.29 3.21
C VAL A 131 8.44 9.89 3.67
N ARG A 132 8.64 9.76 4.98
CA ARG A 132 9.87 9.22 5.58
C ARG A 132 9.71 7.72 5.76
N ILE A 133 10.72 6.98 5.31
CA ILE A 133 10.66 5.53 5.22
C ILE A 133 11.96 4.97 5.75
N GLN A 134 11.91 4.22 6.86
CA GLN A 134 13.03 3.42 7.33
C GLN A 134 12.78 1.95 7.01
N ASN A 135 13.06 1.58 5.76
CA ASN A 135 12.92 0.20 5.28
C ASN A 135 13.71 -0.79 6.15
N ASP A 136 13.05 -1.86 6.57
CA ASP A 136 13.63 -2.95 7.35
C ASP A 136 13.83 -4.17 6.45
N GLY A 137 15.10 -4.49 6.14
CA GLY A 137 15.51 -5.57 5.25
C GLY A 137 16.54 -5.16 4.19
N PRO A 138 16.16 -4.41 3.13
CA PRO A 138 14.82 -3.95 2.83
C PRO A 138 13.94 -5.08 2.24
N VAL A 139 12.66 -5.09 2.61
CA VAL A 139 11.63 -5.92 1.98
C VAL A 139 10.64 -5.01 1.26
N THR A 140 10.50 -5.19 -0.06
CA THR A 140 9.58 -4.40 -0.89
C THR A 140 8.86 -5.31 -1.87
N ILE A 141 7.53 -5.30 -1.84
CA ILE A 141 6.68 -6.22 -2.61
C ILE A 141 5.65 -5.42 -3.40
N MET A 142 5.55 -5.70 -4.70
CA MET A 142 4.47 -5.19 -5.55
C MET A 142 3.35 -6.21 -5.62
N LEU A 143 2.11 -5.77 -5.40
CA LEU A 143 0.91 -6.54 -5.65
C LEU A 143 0.01 -5.82 -6.67
N ASP A 144 -0.59 -6.58 -7.58
CA ASP A 144 -1.66 -6.12 -8.46
C ASP A 144 -2.87 -7.03 -8.26
N SER A 145 -4.05 -6.47 -8.01
CA SER A 145 -5.28 -7.25 -7.84
C SER A 145 -5.62 -8.05 -9.10
N ALA A 146 -5.20 -7.59 -10.28
CA ALA A 146 -5.38 -8.30 -11.55
C ALA A 146 -4.63 -9.66 -11.58
N ASP A 147 -3.58 -9.83 -10.77
CA ASP A 147 -2.82 -11.08 -10.70
C ASP A 147 -3.59 -12.21 -10.03
N ARG A 148 -4.70 -11.93 -9.31
CA ARG A 148 -5.57 -12.96 -8.70
C ARG A 148 -6.12 -13.96 -9.72
N ASN A 149 -6.26 -13.51 -10.96
CA ASN A 149 -6.78 -14.28 -12.08
C ASN A 149 -5.68 -14.89 -12.96
N ARG A 150 -4.40 -14.57 -12.69
CA ARG A 150 -3.29 -15.10 -13.47
C ARG A 150 -2.84 -16.46 -12.92
N PRO A 151 -2.62 -17.46 -13.78
CA PRO A 151 -2.06 -18.73 -13.35
C PRO A 151 -0.65 -18.51 -12.78
N ARG A 152 -0.31 -19.20 -11.68
CA ARG A 152 1.02 -19.13 -11.05
C ARG A 152 2.16 -19.62 -11.95
N ARG A 153 1.83 -20.30 -13.06
CA ARG A 153 2.76 -20.79 -14.06
C ARG A 153 2.20 -20.48 -15.44
N GLY A 154 2.97 -19.71 -16.21
CA GLY A 154 2.95 -19.62 -17.67
C GLY A 154 4.38 -19.83 -18.13
#